data_AF-A0A915BPL8-F1
#
_entry.id   AF-A0A915BPL8-F1
#
_cell.length_a   1.000
_cell.length_b   1.000
_cell.length_c   1.000
_cell.angle_alpha   90.00
_cell.angle_beta   90.00
_cell.angle_gamma   90.00
#
_symmetry.space_group_name_H-M   'P 1'
#
loop_
_entity.id
_entity.type
_entity.pdbx_description
1 polymer ?
#
loop_
_entity_poly.entity_id
_entity_poly.type
_entity_poly.pdbx_seq_one_letter_code
_entity_poly.pdbx_strand_id
1 'polypeptide(L)'
;EEASSSNIDSTLREERRTEGRINEVEERDEQMPLVPFRCCVCGMKEKCRYGNIKVTGRTHSYRYKEEVYYMMDPFRDRGKADESRLSASSTGNSTTVAHRHSYSNRTPNILDFFVIGALCTICGQAVCIDELCSVFYSKTFCSTCVMRERVHFPIEIVEHFETARAARERREAERSSVNVPRPEDDN
;
A
#
# COMPACT_ATOMS: atom_id res chain seq x y z
N GLU A 1 -21.10 51.04 -0.33
CA GLU A 1 -20.30 50.10 -1.14
C GLU A 1 -18.91 50.02 -0.52
N GLU A 2 -18.18 48.94 -0.78
CA GLU A 2 -16.80 48.62 -0.34
C GLU A 2 -16.63 47.83 0.98
N ALA A 3 -16.74 46.51 0.87
CA ALA A 3 -16.07 45.56 1.77
C ALA A 3 -15.88 44.21 1.05
N SER A 4 -14.89 44.11 0.15
CA SER A 4 -14.66 42.88 -0.63
C SER A 4 -13.20 42.51 -0.93
N SER A 5 -12.21 43.26 -0.43
CA SER A 5 -10.82 43.15 -0.98
C SER A 5 -9.79 42.49 -0.07
N SER A 6 -10.12 42.10 1.16
CA SER A 6 -9.14 41.58 2.14
C SER A 6 -9.06 40.05 2.27
N ASN A 7 -9.99 39.29 1.66
CA ASN A 7 -10.05 37.83 1.80
C ASN A 7 -9.24 37.05 0.75
N ILE A 8 -8.70 37.72 -0.28
CA ILE A 8 -8.04 37.08 -1.42
C ILE A 8 -6.53 36.90 -1.15
N ASP A 9 -5.93 37.76 -0.32
CA ASP A 9 -4.49 37.74 -0.03
C ASP A 9 -4.10 36.66 1.02
N SER A 10 -5.02 36.30 1.92
CA SER A 10 -4.81 35.26 2.93
C SER A 10 -4.81 33.85 2.32
N THR A 11 -5.70 33.58 1.36
CA THR A 11 -5.80 32.28 0.67
C THR A 11 -4.58 32.01 -0.22
N LEU A 12 -4.12 33.00 -0.97
CA LEU A 12 -2.92 32.89 -1.83
C LEU A 12 -1.63 32.63 -1.03
N ARG A 13 -1.58 33.06 0.23
CA ARG A 13 -0.43 32.88 1.13
C ARG A 13 -0.43 31.49 1.79
N GLU A 14 -1.60 30.90 2.02
CA GLU A 14 -1.76 29.51 2.46
C GLU A 14 -1.48 28.52 1.32
N GLU A 15 -1.93 28.81 0.09
CA GLU A 15 -1.67 27.98 -1.09
C GLU A 15 -0.17 27.82 -1.36
N ARG A 16 0.61 28.91 -1.39
CA ARG A 16 2.08 28.85 -1.57
C ARG A 16 2.81 28.09 -0.47
N ARG A 17 2.33 28.18 0.78
CA ARG A 17 2.89 27.40 1.92
C ARG A 17 2.59 25.91 1.81
N THR A 18 1.46 25.57 1.21
CA THR A 18 1.04 24.18 1.01
C THR A 18 1.80 23.57 -0.17
N GLU A 19 1.95 24.31 -1.27
CA GLU A 19 2.76 23.93 -2.44
C GLU A 19 4.22 23.68 -2.07
N GLY A 20 4.85 24.57 -1.29
CA GLY A 20 6.23 24.36 -0.81
C GLY A 20 6.40 23.10 0.03
N ARG A 21 5.41 22.73 0.86
CA ARG A 21 5.43 21.50 1.68
C ARG A 21 5.12 20.22 0.89
N ILE A 22 4.37 20.33 -0.21
CA ILE A 22 4.07 19.20 -1.11
C ILE A 22 5.32 18.84 -1.92
N ASN A 23 5.97 19.85 -2.51
CA ASN A 23 7.18 19.67 -3.33
C ASN A 23 8.32 19.00 -2.53
N GLU A 24 8.54 19.36 -1.27
CA GLU A 24 9.55 18.72 -0.40
C GLU A 24 9.26 17.26 -0.02
N VAL A 25 7.99 16.83 -0.04
CA VAL A 25 7.60 15.44 0.25
C VAL A 25 7.74 14.58 -1.00
N GLU A 26 7.36 15.12 -2.17
CA GLU A 26 7.48 14.44 -3.46
C GLU A 26 8.93 14.22 -3.88
N GLU A 27 9.82 15.21 -3.71
CA GLU A 27 11.25 15.07 -4.00
C GLU A 27 11.95 14.01 -3.12
N ARG A 28 11.58 13.91 -1.82
CA ARG A 28 12.15 12.90 -0.92
C ARG A 28 11.74 11.47 -1.26
N ASP A 29 10.50 11.28 -1.73
CA ASP A 29 9.99 9.94 -2.09
C ASP A 29 10.54 9.47 -3.44
N GLU A 30 10.80 10.38 -4.40
CA GLU A 30 11.42 10.04 -5.69
C GLU A 30 12.91 9.71 -5.57
N GLN A 31 13.64 10.29 -4.61
CA GLN A 31 15.05 9.97 -4.36
C GLN A 31 15.29 8.78 -3.42
N MET A 32 14.28 8.25 -2.74
CA MET A 32 14.48 7.12 -1.83
C MET A 32 14.88 5.85 -2.61
N PRO A 33 16.07 5.25 -2.33
CA PRO A 33 16.52 4.08 -3.06
C PRO A 33 15.59 2.89 -2.81
N LEU A 34 15.26 2.17 -3.88
CA LEU A 34 14.52 0.92 -3.77
C LEU A 34 15.37 -0.11 -3.02
N VAL A 35 14.77 -0.69 -1.98
CA VAL A 35 15.35 -1.77 -1.19
C VAL A 35 14.79 -3.13 -1.63
N PRO A 36 15.58 -4.21 -1.53
CA PRO A 36 15.07 -5.55 -1.75
C PRO A 36 14.20 -5.98 -0.57
N PHE A 37 12.94 -6.31 -0.86
CA PHE A 37 12.04 -7.00 0.07
C PHE A 37 12.08 -8.50 -0.18
N ARG A 38 12.01 -9.27 0.91
CA ARG A 38 11.77 -10.72 0.86
C ARG A 38 10.96 -11.16 2.07
N CYS A 39 9.77 -11.71 1.85
CA CYS A 39 8.97 -12.29 2.91
C CYS A 39 9.68 -13.49 3.54
N CYS A 40 9.79 -13.52 4.87
CA CYS A 40 10.41 -14.59 5.63
C CYS A 40 9.57 -15.88 5.71
N VAL A 41 8.29 -15.82 5.31
CA VAL A 41 7.38 -16.97 5.32
C VAL A 41 7.25 -17.58 3.92
N CYS A 42 6.71 -16.84 2.94
CA CYS A 42 6.46 -17.37 1.60
C CYS A 42 7.61 -17.11 0.60
N GLY A 43 8.61 -16.30 0.96
CA GLY A 43 9.73 -15.99 0.08
C GLY A 43 9.43 -14.98 -1.04
N MET A 44 8.23 -14.38 -1.10
CA MET A 44 7.88 -13.33 -2.06
C MET A 44 8.92 -12.22 -2.05
N LYS A 45 9.40 -11.80 -3.23
CA LYS A 45 10.45 -10.79 -3.39
C LYS A 45 9.96 -9.65 -4.25
N GLU A 46 10.35 -8.43 -3.89
CA GLU A 46 10.04 -7.22 -4.66
C GLU A 46 11.13 -6.16 -4.42
N LYS A 47 11.27 -5.19 -5.32
CA LYS A 47 12.04 -3.97 -5.08
C LYS A 47 11.07 -2.85 -4.72
N CYS A 48 11.15 -2.34 -3.50
CA CYS A 48 10.17 -1.37 -2.99
C CYS A 48 10.84 -0.33 -2.09
N ARG A 49 10.06 0.61 -1.55
CA ARG A 49 10.52 1.57 -0.54
C ARG A 49 10.26 1.01 0.85
N TYR A 50 11.01 1.49 1.85
CA TYR A 50 10.82 1.14 3.25
C TYR A 50 10.84 2.39 4.12
N GLY A 51 9.82 2.56 4.96
CA GLY A 51 9.78 3.68 5.91
C GLY A 51 8.37 4.05 6.36
N ASN A 52 8.25 5.21 6.98
CA ASN A 52 6.97 5.74 7.43
C ASN A 52 6.23 6.46 6.30
N ILE A 53 5.04 5.98 5.96
CA ILE A 53 4.12 6.71 5.10
C ILE A 53 3.29 7.66 5.96
N LYS A 54 3.39 8.96 5.68
CA LYS A 54 2.55 10.00 6.28
C LYS A 54 2.00 10.90 5.20
N VAL A 55 0.68 10.97 5.12
CA VAL A 55 -0.05 11.86 4.24
C VAL A 55 -0.73 12.93 5.07
N THR A 56 -0.48 14.20 4.76
CA THR A 56 -1.12 15.32 5.46
C THR A 56 -1.95 16.11 4.44
N GLY A 57 -3.27 16.02 4.55
CA GLY A 57 -4.20 16.88 3.82
C GLY A 57 -4.47 18.18 4.57
N ARG A 58 -5.42 18.99 4.07
CA ARG A 58 -5.83 20.26 4.70
C ARG A 58 -6.52 20.06 6.05
N THR A 59 -7.36 19.02 6.17
CA THR A 59 -8.20 18.78 7.36
C THR A 59 -7.80 17.54 8.16
N HIS A 60 -7.19 16.53 7.52
CA HIS A 60 -6.84 15.26 8.16
C HIS A 60 -5.44 14.79 7.75
N SER A 61 -4.73 14.19 8.70
CA SER A 61 -3.46 13.49 8.45
C SER A 61 -3.62 11.99 8.67
N TYR A 62 -3.23 11.19 7.68
CA TYR A 62 -3.19 9.73 7.75
C TYR A 62 -1.74 9.25 7.87
N ARG A 63 -1.50 8.25 8.70
CA ARG A 63 -0.18 7.65 8.90
C ARG A 63 -0.31 6.18 9.25
N TYR A 64 0.54 5.34 8.67
CA TYR A 64 0.70 3.96 9.13
C TYR A 64 1.42 3.92 10.48
N LYS A 65 0.94 3.07 11.40
CA LYS A 65 1.50 2.99 12.77
C LYS A 65 2.94 2.47 12.80
N GLU A 66 3.36 1.76 11.76
CA GLU A 66 4.68 1.14 11.65
C GLU A 66 5.39 1.59 10.37
N GLU A 67 6.70 1.40 10.33
CA GLU A 67 7.45 1.45 9.08
C GLU A 67 7.08 0.24 8.23
N VAL A 68 6.76 0.50 6.97
CA VAL A 68 6.23 -0.52 6.05
C VAL A 68 7.07 -0.57 4.79
N TYR A 69 7.02 -1.73 4.12
CA TYR A 69 7.47 -1.88 2.75
C TYR A 69 6.33 -1.50 1.82
N TYR A 70 6.57 -0.56 0.92
CA TYR A 70 5.53 -0.02 0.05
C TYR A 70 6.06 0.35 -1.33
N MET A 71 5.15 0.41 -2.28
CA MET A 71 5.37 0.96 -3.61
C MET A 71 4.27 1.96 -3.94
N MET A 72 4.48 2.76 -4.98
CA MET A 72 3.36 3.53 -5.54
C MET A 72 2.35 2.54 -6.09
N ASP A 73 1.07 2.72 -5.76
CA ASP A 73 0.02 1.84 -6.30
C ASP A 73 0.01 1.93 -7.84
N PRO A 74 0.33 0.82 -8.56
CA PRO A 74 0.34 0.78 -10.02
C PRO A 74 -1.07 0.80 -10.63
N PHE A 75 -2.10 0.49 -9.83
CA PHE A 75 -3.49 0.39 -10.27
C PHE A 75 -4.25 1.70 -10.06
N ARG A 76 -3.66 2.69 -9.37
CA ARG A 76 -4.24 4.02 -9.33
C ARG A 76 -3.95 4.77 -10.62
N ASP A 77 -5.03 5.06 -11.34
CA ASP A 77 -5.01 6.06 -12.41
C ASP A 77 -4.87 7.46 -11.77
N ARG A 78 -3.61 7.84 -11.55
CA ARG A 78 -3.22 9.15 -11.03
C ARG A 78 -3.64 10.30 -11.95
N GLY A 79 -4.01 10.00 -13.21
CA GLY A 79 -4.48 10.98 -14.18
C GLY A 79 -5.98 11.29 -14.13
N LYS A 80 -6.81 10.48 -13.43
CA LYS A 80 -8.28 10.64 -13.45
C LYS A 80 -8.99 10.55 -12.10
N ALA A 81 -8.29 10.22 -11.01
CA ALA A 81 -8.93 9.83 -9.76
C ALA A 81 -9.39 11.02 -8.87
N ASP A 82 -10.31 11.89 -9.31
CA ASP A 82 -11.18 12.64 -8.35
C ASP A 82 -12.58 13.03 -8.86
N GLU A 83 -12.98 12.65 -10.06
CA GLU A 83 -14.32 13.01 -10.55
C GLU A 83 -15.44 12.14 -9.93
N SER A 84 -15.14 10.95 -9.40
CA SER A 84 -16.16 10.02 -8.89
C SER A 84 -16.47 10.14 -7.40
N ARG A 85 -15.78 11.01 -6.65
CA ARG A 85 -16.03 11.25 -5.21
C ARG A 85 -16.41 12.68 -4.84
N LEU A 86 -16.38 13.62 -5.79
CA LEU A 86 -16.91 14.96 -5.63
C LEU A 86 -18.13 15.11 -6.55
N SER A 87 -19.32 15.00 -5.99
CA SER A 87 -20.51 15.44 -6.69
C SER A 87 -20.43 16.95 -6.95
N ALA A 88 -20.50 17.31 -8.24
CA ALA A 88 -20.94 18.57 -8.84
C ALA A 88 -19.89 19.52 -9.46
N SER A 89 -20.13 19.77 -10.76
CA SER A 89 -19.68 20.87 -11.64
C SER A 89 -18.21 20.79 -12.11
N SER A 90 -17.92 20.49 -13.38
CA SER A 90 -18.21 21.38 -14.52
C SER A 90 -17.78 20.73 -15.84
N THR A 91 -18.60 20.91 -16.87
CA THR A 91 -18.40 20.68 -18.30
C THR A 91 -17.02 21.11 -18.83
N GLY A 92 -16.35 20.25 -19.61
CA GLY A 92 -15.19 20.64 -20.41
C GLY A 92 -14.62 19.51 -21.27
N ASN A 93 -14.88 19.56 -22.58
CA ASN A 93 -14.29 18.66 -23.58
C ASN A 93 -12.77 18.87 -23.68
N SER A 94 -11.98 17.79 -23.73
CA SER A 94 -10.70 17.79 -24.46
C SER A 94 -10.18 16.39 -24.80
N THR A 95 -10.19 16.12 -26.09
CA THR A 95 -9.41 15.10 -26.80
C THR A 95 -7.94 15.48 -26.78
N THR A 96 -7.06 14.71 -26.11
CA THR A 96 -5.64 14.57 -26.48
C THR A 96 -5.05 13.24 -25.98
N VAL A 97 -4.10 12.74 -26.76
CA VAL A 97 -3.43 11.44 -26.68
C VAL A 97 -2.42 11.38 -25.53
N ALA A 98 -2.30 10.18 -24.94
CA ALA A 98 -1.36 9.85 -23.87
C ALA A 98 0.12 10.07 -24.22
N HIS A 99 0.89 10.70 -23.33
CA HIS A 99 2.08 10.10 -22.71
C HIS A 99 2.73 10.97 -21.61
N ARG A 100 3.04 10.27 -20.50
CA ARG A 100 4.11 10.48 -19.49
C ARG A 100 3.92 11.54 -18.40
N HIS A 101 3.84 10.99 -17.18
CA HIS A 101 4.32 11.51 -15.89
C HIS A 101 4.32 13.03 -15.74
N SER A 102 3.17 13.55 -15.33
CA SER A 102 3.11 14.79 -14.59
C SER A 102 2.56 14.44 -13.21
N TYR A 103 3.44 14.37 -12.20
CA TYR A 103 3.09 14.44 -10.77
C TYR A 103 2.54 15.84 -10.43
N SER A 104 1.74 16.45 -11.32
CA SER A 104 1.37 17.86 -11.18
C SER A 104 0.36 18.03 -10.05
N ASN A 105 0.87 18.57 -8.95
CA ASN A 105 0.18 19.47 -8.03
C ASN A 105 -0.95 18.90 -7.18
N ARG A 106 -1.02 17.58 -7.01
CA ARG A 106 -2.05 16.98 -6.17
C ARG A 106 -1.47 16.45 -4.87
N THR A 107 -2.01 16.94 -3.74
CA THR A 107 -1.67 16.43 -2.41
C THR A 107 -1.77 14.90 -2.40
N PRO A 108 -0.69 14.17 -2.06
CA PRO A 108 -0.69 12.72 -2.07
C PRO A 108 -1.79 12.20 -1.13
N ASN A 109 -2.44 11.11 -1.50
CA ASN A 109 -3.44 10.42 -0.70
C ASN A 109 -2.85 9.11 -0.14
N ILE A 110 -3.34 8.64 1.00
CA ILE A 110 -2.87 7.37 1.59
C ILE A 110 -3.03 6.18 0.64
N LEU A 111 -4.03 6.22 -0.24
CA LEU A 111 -4.29 5.19 -1.25
C LEU A 111 -3.25 5.21 -2.37
N ASP A 112 -2.44 6.27 -2.54
CA ASP A 112 -1.36 6.28 -3.53
C ASP A 112 -0.24 5.30 -3.22
N PHE A 113 -0.26 4.69 -2.03
CA PHE A 113 0.74 3.75 -1.56
C PHE A 113 0.13 2.35 -1.45
N PHE A 114 0.74 1.40 -2.15
CA PHE A 114 0.45 -0.02 -2.02
C PHE A 114 1.43 -0.66 -1.03
N VAL A 115 0.90 -1.09 0.12
CA VAL A 115 1.70 -1.72 1.19
C VAL A 115 1.89 -3.21 0.89
N ILE A 116 3.15 -3.60 0.79
CA ILE A 116 3.58 -4.98 0.46
C ILE A 116 3.75 -5.80 1.74
N GLY A 117 4.24 -5.18 2.81
CA GLY A 117 4.58 -5.86 4.05
C GLY A 117 5.16 -4.93 5.12
N ALA A 118 5.64 -5.53 6.20
CA ALA A 118 6.30 -4.82 7.31
C ALA A 118 7.35 -5.73 7.98
N LEU A 119 7.98 -5.25 9.06
CA LEU A 119 8.85 -6.08 9.89
C LEU A 119 8.02 -6.81 10.95
N CYS A 120 8.30 -8.09 11.17
CA CYS A 120 7.77 -8.79 12.33
C CYS A 120 8.41 -8.23 13.60
N THR A 121 7.58 -7.87 14.59
CA THR A 121 8.07 -7.30 15.86
C THR A 121 8.91 -8.27 16.69
N ILE A 122 8.67 -9.59 16.57
CA ILE A 122 9.38 -10.60 17.36
C ILE A 122 10.75 -10.92 16.77
N CYS A 123 10.85 -11.13 15.45
CA CYS A 123 12.11 -11.56 14.82
C CYS A 123 12.80 -10.49 13.95
N GLY A 124 12.17 -9.33 13.75
CA GLY A 124 12.69 -8.25 12.91
C GLY A 124 12.77 -8.58 11.42
N GLN A 125 12.25 -9.72 10.98
CA GLN A 125 12.32 -10.13 9.57
C GLN A 125 11.16 -9.54 8.77
N ALA A 126 11.41 -9.20 7.50
CA ALA A 126 10.40 -8.71 6.58
C ALA A 126 9.34 -9.79 6.29
N VAL A 127 8.07 -9.43 6.36
CA VAL A 127 6.94 -10.31 6.13
C VAL A 127 5.87 -9.59 5.30
N CYS A 128 5.28 -10.27 4.33
CA CYS A 128 4.25 -9.68 3.49
C CYS A 128 2.89 -9.65 4.18
N ILE A 129 1.97 -8.83 3.66
CA ILE A 129 0.62 -8.64 4.20
C ILE A 129 -0.33 -9.83 3.94
N ASP A 130 0.15 -10.88 3.26
CA ASP A 130 -0.62 -12.10 3.00
C ASP A 130 -1.12 -12.72 4.31
N GLU A 131 -2.37 -13.17 4.30
CA GLU A 131 -3.10 -13.68 5.47
C GLU A 131 -2.47 -14.94 6.10
N LEU A 132 -1.61 -15.66 5.36
CA LEU A 132 -0.85 -16.80 5.85
C LEU A 132 0.53 -16.43 6.37
N CYS A 133 1.00 -15.24 6.01
CA CYS A 133 2.34 -14.79 6.31
C CYS A 133 2.37 -13.89 7.53
N SER A 134 1.40 -12.99 7.70
CA SER A 134 1.38 -12.07 8.83
C SER A 134 -0.01 -11.70 9.33
N VAL A 135 -0.03 -11.17 10.56
CA VAL A 135 -1.19 -10.54 11.17
C VAL A 135 -0.78 -9.22 11.78
N PHE A 136 -1.66 -8.22 11.69
CA PHE A 136 -1.53 -6.98 12.45
C PHE A 136 -2.41 -7.06 13.71
N TYR A 137 -1.78 -7.14 14.88
CA TYR A 137 -2.44 -7.11 16.18
C TYR A 137 -1.75 -6.05 17.06
N SER A 138 -2.13 -4.79 16.86
CA SER A 138 -1.41 -3.59 17.34
C SER A 138 -0.02 -3.37 16.71
N LYS A 139 0.66 -4.45 16.33
CA LYS A 139 1.92 -4.51 15.58
C LYS A 139 1.89 -5.68 14.60
N THR A 140 2.85 -5.72 13.67
CA THR A 140 2.96 -6.81 12.70
C THR A 140 3.73 -8.01 13.27
N PHE A 141 3.18 -9.22 13.10
CA PHE A 141 3.81 -10.48 13.50
C PHE A 141 3.77 -11.49 12.34
N CYS A 142 4.89 -12.18 12.07
CA CYS A 142 4.88 -13.26 11.09
C CYS A 142 4.26 -14.53 11.69
N SER A 143 3.65 -15.36 10.83
CA SER A 143 2.96 -16.58 11.26
C SER A 143 3.89 -17.54 11.99
N THR A 144 5.17 -17.61 11.61
CA THR A 144 6.18 -18.40 12.36
C THR A 144 6.31 -17.95 13.82
N CYS A 145 6.34 -16.64 14.07
CA CYS A 145 6.44 -16.13 15.44
C CYS A 145 5.12 -16.25 16.21
N VAL A 146 3.97 -16.07 15.53
CA VAL A 146 2.65 -16.31 16.15
C VAL A 146 2.53 -17.76 16.61
N MET A 147 2.90 -18.72 15.77
CA MET A 147 2.84 -20.15 16.13
C MET A 147 3.82 -20.52 17.25
N ARG A 148 5.02 -19.90 17.25
CA ARG A 148 6.01 -20.13 18.31
C ARG A 148 5.58 -19.57 19.66
N GLU A 149 5.00 -18.37 19.66
CA GLU A 149 4.58 -17.64 20.86
C GLU A 149 3.07 -17.75 21.12
N ARG A 150 2.40 -18.80 20.62
CA ARG A 150 0.93 -18.92 20.55
C ARG A 150 0.18 -18.63 21.86
N VAL A 151 0.80 -18.86 23.01
CA VAL A 151 0.19 -18.59 24.34
C VAL A 151 0.04 -17.09 24.66
N HIS A 152 0.71 -16.22 23.92
CA HIS A 152 0.64 -14.76 24.07
C HIS A 152 -0.31 -14.10 23.06
N PHE A 153 -0.88 -14.88 22.14
CA PHE A 153 -1.83 -14.38 21.13
C PHE A 153 -3.24 -14.86 21.45
N PRO A 154 -4.28 -14.05 21.14
CA PRO A 154 -5.66 -14.52 21.12
C PRO A 154 -5.81 -15.81 20.32
N ILE A 155 -6.60 -16.75 20.83
CA ILE A 155 -6.75 -18.09 20.24
C ILE A 155 -7.27 -18.01 18.81
N GLU A 156 -8.12 -17.04 18.51
CA GLU A 156 -8.70 -16.81 17.19
C GLU A 156 -7.62 -16.49 16.13
N ILE A 157 -6.55 -15.80 16.52
CA ILE A 157 -5.42 -15.50 15.62
C ILE A 157 -4.63 -16.78 15.32
N VAL A 158 -4.44 -17.63 16.33
CA VAL A 158 -3.71 -18.89 16.18
C VAL A 158 -4.50 -19.85 15.28
N GLU A 159 -5.79 -20.03 15.57
CA GLU A 159 -6.70 -20.87 14.78
C GLU A 159 -6.82 -20.40 13.32
N HIS A 160 -6.81 -19.09 13.09
CA HIS A 160 -6.81 -18.52 11.74
C HIS A 160 -5.62 -19.03 10.93
N PHE A 161 -4.40 -18.95 11.47
CA PHE A 161 -3.21 -19.43 10.75
C PHE A 161 -3.19 -20.95 10.55
N GLU A 162 -3.65 -21.73 11.54
CA GLU A 162 -3.76 -23.18 11.42
C GLU A 162 -4.76 -23.57 10.32
N THR A 163 -5.95 -22.98 10.33
CA THR A 163 -7.02 -23.26 9.36
C THR A 163 -6.63 -22.83 7.95
N ALA A 164 -6.07 -21.64 7.81
CA ALA A 164 -5.72 -21.08 6.52
C ALA A 164 -4.54 -21.84 5.88
N ARG A 165 -3.58 -22.32 6.69
CA ARG A 165 -2.51 -23.22 6.22
C ARG A 165 -3.09 -24.55 5.71
N ALA A 166 -3.95 -25.19 6.49
CA ALA A 166 -4.59 -26.45 6.09
C ALA A 166 -5.48 -26.28 4.82
N ALA A 167 -6.11 -25.12 4.64
CA ALA A 167 -6.84 -24.81 3.41
C ALA A 167 -5.91 -24.68 2.19
N ARG A 168 -4.76 -24.01 2.33
CA ARG A 168 -3.78 -23.88 1.23
C ARG A 168 -3.17 -25.22 0.85
N GLU A 169 -2.79 -26.03 1.82
CA GLU A 169 -2.24 -27.38 1.58
C GLU A 169 -3.23 -28.26 0.80
N ARG A 170 -4.52 -28.21 1.16
CA ARG A 170 -5.57 -28.92 0.41
C ARG A 170 -5.69 -28.45 -1.04
N ARG A 171 -5.70 -27.13 -1.26
CA ARG A 171 -5.75 -26.54 -2.61
C ARG A 171 -4.50 -26.88 -3.44
N GLU A 172 -3.33 -26.90 -2.83
CA GLU A 172 -2.07 -27.28 -3.48
C GLU A 172 -2.04 -28.78 -3.83
N ALA A 173 -2.51 -29.65 -2.92
CA ALA A 173 -2.65 -31.08 -3.17
C ALA A 173 -3.63 -31.37 -4.33
N GLU A 174 -4.80 -30.71 -4.34
CA GLU A 174 -5.77 -30.82 -5.43
C GLU A 174 -5.21 -30.30 -6.77
N ARG A 175 -4.46 -29.19 -6.75
CA ARG A 175 -3.80 -28.70 -7.97
C ARG A 175 -2.74 -29.67 -8.49
N SER A 176 -2.04 -30.37 -7.60
CA SER A 176 -1.01 -31.35 -7.97
C SER A 176 -1.60 -32.65 -8.55
N SER A 177 -2.79 -33.06 -8.13
CA SER A 177 -3.45 -34.28 -8.65
C SER A 177 -4.06 -34.10 -10.04
N VAL A 178 -4.34 -32.86 -10.48
CA VAL A 178 -4.89 -32.56 -11.82
C VAL A 178 -3.81 -32.55 -12.92
N ASN A 179 -2.54 -32.35 -12.57
CA ASN A 179 -1.42 -32.23 -13.53
C ASN A 179 -0.71 -33.56 -13.85
N VAL A 180 -1.38 -34.71 -13.68
CA VAL A 180 -0.80 -36.01 -14.10
C VAL A 180 -0.72 -36.04 -15.63
N PRO A 181 0.48 -36.17 -16.24
CA PRO A 181 0.60 -36.34 -17.68
C PRO A 181 -0.18 -37.59 -18.11
N ARG A 182 -1.06 -37.46 -19.12
CA ARG A 182 -1.67 -38.63 -19.76
C ARG A 182 -0.55 -39.54 -20.27
N PRO A 183 -0.61 -40.87 -20.05
CA PRO A 183 0.33 -41.78 -20.68
C PRO A 183 0.27 -41.54 -22.20
N GLU A 184 1.44 -41.37 -22.82
CA GLU A 184 1.56 -41.31 -24.26
C GLU A 184 1.13 -42.68 -24.81
N ASP A 185 0.04 -42.69 -25.58
CA ASP A 185 -0.39 -43.89 -26.30
C ASP A 185 0.66 -44.19 -27.38
N ASP A 186 1.59 -45.12 -27.09
CA ASP A 186 2.51 -45.69 -28.06
C ASP A 186 1.71 -46.47 -29.12
N ASN A 187 1.68 -45.95 -30.36
CA ASN A 187 1.34 -46.72 -31.55
C ASN A 187 2.09 -46.26 -32.80
#